data_AF-A0A2S4W728-F1
#
_entry.id   AF-A0A2S4W728-F1
#
_cell.length_a   1.000
_cell.length_b   1.000
_cell.length_c   1.000
_cell.angle_alpha   90.00
_cell.angle_beta   90.00
_cell.angle_gamma   90.00
#
_symmetry.space_group_name_H-M   'P 1'
#
loop_
_entity.id
_entity.type
_entity.pdbx_description
1 polymer ?
#
loop_
_entity_poly.entity_id
_entity_poly.type
_entity_poly.pdbx_seq_one_letter_code
_entity_poly.pdbx_strand_id
1 'polypeptide(L)'
;MNYDEEDTSDLEDNDDGGSLTDESEDEWAQERKAVRYIAESEMEDNDLDLSSDDQSDDMVIAPKSVSIGSLIQARKNKLASTTTTIDKNRHQITQKTSSREEGISESEEAAKKAYSSRKPITHRSHKHAPIEISSKKAVTRKRTIVEVPKIERRDPRFDSLSGAVNEVLHQKSFGFLKEQRRLEIEELRQTLNKAKKKGQQPLESLELLQEQLRREENKEVQNEKIEREKLALRKWKAQEREQRKAGKGAFYLKKKAQKEVVLTDRFKHLSQNKSKLNKSIERKRKKVDGKDKKSMPNKRRRPSQE
;
A
#
# COMPACT_ATOMS: atom_id res chain seq x y z
N MET A 1 10.14 42.46 -80.45
CA MET A 1 10.63 41.15 -80.91
C MET A 1 11.87 40.84 -80.10
N ASN A 2 11.81 39.67 -79.46
CA ASN A 2 12.87 38.83 -78.93
C ASN A 2 13.82 39.36 -77.84
N TYR A 3 13.56 38.85 -76.63
CA TYR A 3 14.55 38.37 -75.68
C TYR A 3 15.27 37.14 -76.24
N ASP A 4 16.56 36.99 -75.90
CA ASP A 4 17.44 35.79 -75.87
C ASP A 4 18.87 36.36 -75.60
N GLU A 5 19.74 35.92 -74.69
CA GLU A 5 20.02 34.61 -74.09
C GLU A 5 20.66 34.77 -72.69
N GLU A 6 20.63 33.66 -71.96
CA GLU A 6 21.11 33.40 -70.60
C GLU A 6 22.65 33.41 -70.47
N ASP A 7 23.15 33.69 -69.25
CA ASP A 7 24.24 32.88 -68.70
C ASP A 7 24.08 32.76 -67.17
N THR A 8 24.09 31.52 -66.73
CA THR A 8 23.75 31.00 -65.42
C THR A 8 24.94 31.10 -64.48
N SER A 9 24.76 31.73 -63.31
CA SER A 9 25.69 31.57 -62.18
C SER A 9 25.05 30.75 -61.07
N ASP A 10 25.77 29.68 -60.78
CA ASP A 10 25.58 28.61 -59.81
C ASP A 10 25.21 29.16 -58.41
N LEU A 11 23.97 28.89 -57.97
CA LEU A 11 23.55 29.12 -56.59
C LEU A 11 23.73 27.80 -55.83
N GLU A 12 24.83 27.70 -55.10
CA GLU A 12 25.03 26.70 -54.07
C GLU A 12 23.92 26.81 -53.02
N ASP A 13 22.99 25.85 -53.07
CA ASP A 13 21.99 25.59 -52.04
C ASP A 13 22.71 25.10 -50.77
N ASN A 14 23.15 26.04 -49.94
CA ASN A 14 23.49 25.75 -48.55
C ASN A 14 22.18 25.55 -47.78
N ASP A 15 21.70 24.31 -47.79
CA ASP A 15 20.68 23.80 -46.87
C ASP A 15 21.23 23.84 -45.45
N ASP A 16 21.16 25.03 -44.82
CA ASP A 16 21.39 25.23 -43.39
C ASP A 16 20.24 24.56 -42.65
N GLY A 17 20.38 23.24 -42.48
CA GLY A 17 19.64 22.40 -41.55
C GLY A 17 19.92 22.87 -40.12
N GLY A 18 19.39 24.04 -39.78
CA GLY A 18 19.35 24.58 -38.44
C GLY A 18 18.56 23.62 -37.56
N SER A 19 19.29 22.73 -36.88
CA SER A 19 18.86 21.99 -35.71
C SER A 19 18.40 22.99 -34.64
N LEU A 20 17.16 23.47 -34.77
CA LEU A 20 16.46 24.24 -33.75
C LEU A 20 16.36 23.34 -32.52
N THR A 21 17.25 23.57 -31.58
CA THR A 21 17.53 22.67 -30.48
C THR A 21 16.29 22.40 -29.64
N ASP A 22 16.03 21.11 -29.48
CA ASP A 22 15.11 20.43 -28.56
C ASP A 22 15.40 20.74 -27.06
N GLU A 23 16.17 21.79 -26.76
CA GLU A 23 16.57 22.15 -25.39
C GLU A 23 15.52 23.06 -24.73
N SER A 24 14.82 23.89 -25.53
CA SER A 24 13.82 24.84 -25.00
C SER A 24 12.52 24.18 -24.53
N GLU A 25 12.07 23.10 -25.17
CA GLU A 25 10.88 22.34 -24.73
C GLU A 25 11.16 21.55 -23.44
N ASP A 26 12.39 21.05 -23.29
CA ASP A 26 12.84 20.28 -22.13
C ASP A 26 13.00 21.15 -20.88
N GLU A 27 13.50 22.38 -21.01
CA GLU A 27 13.51 23.35 -19.91
C GLU A 27 12.07 23.66 -19.45
N TRP A 28 11.15 23.84 -20.40
CA TRP A 28 9.74 24.08 -20.09
C TRP A 28 9.06 22.84 -19.48
N ALA A 29 9.45 21.63 -19.88
CA ALA A 29 8.99 20.38 -19.27
C ALA A 29 9.47 20.26 -17.82
N GLN A 30 10.73 20.60 -17.54
CA GLN A 30 11.29 20.62 -16.19
C GLN A 30 10.64 21.67 -15.30
N GLU A 31 10.33 22.86 -15.84
CA GLU A 31 9.61 23.88 -15.10
C GLU A 31 8.17 23.45 -14.80
N ARG A 32 7.46 22.85 -15.77
CA ARG A 32 6.13 22.27 -15.56
C ARG A 32 6.16 21.18 -14.50
N LYS A 33 7.14 20.27 -14.55
CA LYS A 33 7.35 19.21 -13.54
C LYS A 33 7.56 19.82 -12.15
N ALA A 34 8.39 20.86 -12.04
CA ALA A 34 8.64 21.55 -10.78
C ALA A 34 7.41 22.28 -10.22
N VAL A 35 6.63 22.95 -11.08
CA VAL A 35 5.39 23.63 -10.68
C VAL A 35 4.36 22.63 -10.17
N ARG A 36 4.25 21.46 -10.80
CA ARG A 36 3.35 20.39 -10.36
C ARG A 36 3.79 19.78 -9.04
N TYR A 37 5.08 19.48 -8.89
CA TYR A 37 5.66 19.01 -7.63
C TYR A 37 5.32 19.96 -6.46
N ILE A 38 5.44 21.27 -6.68
CA ILE A 38 5.08 22.29 -5.67
C ILE A 38 3.58 22.24 -5.37
N ALA A 39 2.72 22.19 -6.39
CA ALA A 39 1.27 22.20 -6.23
C ALA A 39 0.74 20.96 -5.47
N GLU A 40 1.21 19.76 -5.83
CA GLU A 40 0.80 18.51 -5.20
C GLU A 40 1.27 18.43 -3.75
N SER A 41 2.48 18.92 -3.48
CA SER A 41 3.04 18.96 -2.14
C SER A 41 2.34 19.96 -1.21
N GLU A 42 1.49 20.86 -1.73
CA GLU A 42 0.67 21.78 -0.92
C GLU A 42 -0.76 21.27 -0.68
N MET A 43 -1.26 20.36 -1.52
CA MET A 43 -2.56 19.71 -1.31
C MET A 43 -2.51 18.77 -0.10
N GLU A 44 -1.42 18.04 0.07
CA GLU A 44 -1.25 17.09 1.19
C GLU A 44 -1.00 17.79 2.53
N ASP A 45 -0.36 18.97 2.52
CA ASP A 45 -0.24 19.83 3.70
C ASP A 45 -1.62 20.29 4.24
N ASN A 46 -2.70 20.14 3.46
CA ASN A 46 -4.05 20.56 3.84
C ASN A 46 -4.73 19.59 4.81
N ASP A 47 -4.39 18.31 4.77
CA ASP A 47 -4.98 17.28 5.65
C ASP A 47 -4.32 17.25 7.04
N LEU A 48 -3.29 18.08 7.26
CA LEU A 48 -2.45 18.03 8.45
C LEU A 48 -2.82 19.05 9.54
N ASP A 49 -3.84 19.89 9.31
CA ASP A 49 -4.30 20.91 10.26
C ASP A 49 -5.66 20.57 10.89
N LEU A 50 -6.25 19.42 10.55
CA LEU A 50 -7.59 19.01 11.01
C LEU A 50 -7.62 17.74 11.87
N SER A 51 -6.47 17.23 12.33
CA SER A 51 -6.45 16.00 13.17
C SER A 51 -5.49 16.03 14.36
N SER A 52 -5.12 17.21 14.85
CA SER A 52 -4.51 17.30 16.19
C SER A 52 -5.59 17.29 17.27
N ASP A 53 -6.41 16.23 17.30
CA ASP A 53 -7.04 15.82 18.55
C ASP A 53 -6.50 14.41 18.87
N ASP A 54 -5.64 14.38 19.88
CA ASP A 54 -5.04 13.20 20.47
C ASP A 54 -6.14 12.49 21.28
N GLN A 55 -7.06 11.83 20.59
CA GLN A 55 -7.97 10.86 21.19
C GLN A 55 -7.54 9.47 20.76
N SER A 56 -7.18 8.69 21.77
CA SER A 56 -6.91 7.26 21.74
C SER A 56 -7.77 6.48 20.74
N ASP A 57 -7.14 5.52 20.08
CA ASP A 57 -7.78 4.45 19.31
C ASP A 57 -8.99 3.85 20.05
N ASP A 58 -10.19 4.21 19.59
CA ASP A 58 -11.35 3.33 19.65
C ASP A 58 -12.14 3.54 18.34
N MET A 59 -12.19 2.51 17.51
CA MET A 59 -12.92 2.53 16.24
C MET A 59 -14.43 2.60 16.53
N VAL A 60 -14.98 3.80 16.67
CA VAL A 60 -16.43 4.01 16.67
C VAL A 60 -16.92 3.97 15.23
N ILE A 61 -17.41 2.80 14.82
CA ILE A 61 -18.25 2.64 13.64
C ILE A 61 -19.43 3.61 13.80
N ALA A 62 -19.51 4.62 12.93
CA ALA A 62 -20.62 5.55 12.90
C ALA A 62 -21.97 4.79 12.88
N PRO A 63 -22.82 4.89 13.91
CA PRO A 63 -24.12 4.25 13.86
C PRO A 63 -24.98 5.00 12.85
N LYS A 64 -25.32 4.31 11.75
CA LYS A 64 -26.51 4.64 10.96
C LYS A 64 -27.64 4.85 11.96
N SER A 65 -28.33 5.99 11.88
CA SER A 65 -29.39 6.42 12.80
C SER A 65 -30.49 5.36 12.93
N VAL A 66 -30.31 4.41 13.84
CA VAL A 66 -31.35 3.45 14.21
C VAL A 66 -32.19 4.07 15.31
N SER A 67 -33.50 4.08 15.07
CA SER A 67 -34.49 4.54 16.04
C SER A 67 -34.27 3.90 17.41
N ILE A 68 -34.38 4.68 18.48
CA ILE A 68 -34.32 4.22 19.88
C ILE A 68 -35.26 3.01 20.12
N GLY A 69 -36.41 2.96 19.43
CA GLY A 69 -37.33 1.83 19.50
C GLY A 69 -36.74 0.51 18.96
N SER A 70 -35.94 0.58 17.88
CA SER A 70 -35.20 -0.57 17.33
C SER A 70 -34.15 -1.08 18.32
N LEU A 71 -33.51 -0.18 19.06
CA LEU A 71 -32.48 -0.55 20.03
C LEU A 71 -33.07 -1.27 21.26
N ILE A 72 -34.26 -0.83 21.70
CA ILE A 72 -35.00 -1.44 22.80
C ILE A 72 -35.50 -2.85 22.40
N GLN A 73 -36.04 -3.01 21.18
CA GLN A 73 -36.44 -4.32 20.67
C GLN A 73 -35.25 -5.29 20.51
N ALA A 74 -34.12 -4.81 20.00
CA ALA A 74 -32.90 -5.62 19.89
C ALA A 74 -32.39 -6.08 21.27
N ARG A 75 -32.45 -5.22 22.29
CA ARG A 75 -32.09 -5.59 23.67
C ARG A 75 -33.05 -6.61 24.27
N LYS A 76 -34.36 -6.48 24.02
CA LYS A 76 -35.37 -7.45 24.48
C LYS A 76 -35.17 -8.83 23.86
N ASN A 77 -34.86 -8.89 22.56
CA ASN A 77 -34.59 -10.14 21.85
C ASN A 77 -33.27 -10.79 22.31
N LYS A 78 -32.25 -9.98 22.65
CA LYS A 78 -30.98 -10.46 23.20
C LYS A 78 -31.12 -11.00 24.62
N LEU A 79 -32.05 -10.47 25.43
CA LEU A 79 -32.33 -10.99 26.77
C LEU A 79 -33.18 -12.28 26.71
N ALA A 80 -34.07 -12.39 25.72
CA ALA A 80 -34.86 -13.61 25.48
C ALA A 80 -34.01 -14.79 24.98
N SER A 81 -32.87 -14.55 24.31
CA SER A 81 -31.96 -15.60 23.87
C SER A 81 -30.95 -16.06 24.95
N THR A 82 -30.90 -15.41 26.11
CA THR A 82 -29.93 -15.71 27.19
C THR A 82 -30.46 -16.57 28.34
N THR A 83 -31.66 -17.15 28.24
CA THR A 83 -32.25 -18.00 29.31
C THR A 83 -32.27 -19.50 29.01
N THR A 84 -31.49 -19.99 28.05
CA THR A 84 -31.26 -21.45 27.94
C THR A 84 -29.77 -21.76 27.75
N THR A 85 -29.27 -22.67 28.59
CA THR A 85 -27.93 -23.29 28.60
C THR A 85 -26.76 -22.44 29.11
N ILE A 86 -26.52 -22.57 30.41
CA ILE A 86 -25.25 -22.28 31.06
C ILE A 86 -24.29 -23.40 30.68
N ASP A 87 -23.32 -23.13 29.80
CA ASP A 87 -22.09 -23.91 29.71
C ASP A 87 -20.90 -23.00 29.97
N LYS A 88 -20.32 -23.17 31.16
CA LYS A 88 -19.10 -22.52 31.61
C LYS A 88 -17.91 -23.23 30.98
N ASN A 89 -17.28 -22.64 29.97
CA ASN A 89 -15.84 -22.78 29.74
C ASN A 89 -15.35 -21.85 28.61
N ARG A 90 -14.89 -20.66 28.98
CA ARG A 90 -13.89 -19.94 28.18
C ARG A 90 -13.01 -19.10 29.09
N HIS A 91 -11.92 -19.70 29.57
CA HIS A 91 -10.79 -18.96 30.12
C HIS A 91 -9.58 -19.15 29.19
N GLN A 92 -9.18 -18.00 28.65
CA GLN A 92 -7.81 -17.54 28.41
C GLN A 92 -6.77 -18.56 27.94
N ILE A 93 -6.44 -18.45 26.65
CA ILE A 93 -5.17 -18.90 26.10
C ILE A 93 -4.17 -17.77 26.38
N THR A 94 -3.43 -17.91 27.47
CA THR A 94 -2.13 -17.26 27.66
C THR A 94 -1.13 -18.34 28.05
N GLN A 95 0.10 -18.13 27.62
CA GLN A 95 1.15 -19.13 27.44
C GLN A 95 1.49 -19.89 28.71
N LYS A 96 1.59 -21.22 28.60
CA LYS A 96 2.36 -22.03 29.56
C LYS A 96 3.07 -23.16 28.83
N THR A 97 4.38 -23.03 28.77
CA THR A 97 5.35 -24.09 28.52
C THR A 97 5.22 -25.17 29.59
N SER A 98 5.09 -26.44 29.20
CA SER A 98 5.63 -27.62 29.89
C SER A 98 5.12 -28.91 29.22
N SER A 99 6.08 -29.74 28.81
CA SER A 99 6.03 -31.22 28.76
C SER A 99 4.65 -31.86 28.58
N ARG A 100 4.32 -32.22 27.34
CA ARG A 100 3.22 -33.13 27.01
C ARG A 100 3.70 -34.57 27.25
N GLU A 101 3.60 -35.04 28.49
CA GLU A 101 3.59 -36.48 28.76
C GLU A 101 2.17 -37.03 28.55
N GLU A 102 2.12 -38.22 27.94
CA GLU A 102 0.90 -38.90 27.56
C GLU A 102 0.12 -39.40 28.78
N GLY A 103 -1.06 -38.82 29.02
CA GLY A 103 -2.03 -39.34 29.97
C GLY A 103 -2.94 -40.37 29.30
N ILE A 104 -2.50 -41.63 29.29
CA ILE A 104 -3.37 -42.77 29.00
C ILE A 104 -4.36 -42.89 30.17
N SER A 105 -5.66 -42.88 29.90
CA SER A 105 -6.66 -43.01 30.97
C SER A 105 -6.56 -44.38 31.65
N GLU A 106 -6.71 -44.43 32.99
CA GLU A 106 -6.66 -45.67 33.77
C GLU A 106 -7.63 -46.75 33.25
N SER A 107 -8.74 -46.34 32.61
CA SER A 107 -9.71 -47.23 31.97
C SER A 107 -9.17 -47.90 30.70
N GLU A 108 -8.34 -47.20 29.91
CA GLU A 108 -7.63 -47.80 28.78
C GLU A 108 -6.50 -48.72 29.24
N GLU A 109 -5.81 -48.37 30.31
CA GLU A 109 -4.72 -49.20 30.85
C GLU A 109 -5.25 -50.50 31.49
N ALA A 110 -6.37 -50.43 32.20
CA ALA A 110 -7.09 -51.60 32.71
C ALA A 110 -7.62 -52.50 31.56
N ALA A 111 -8.15 -51.89 30.48
CA ALA A 111 -8.59 -52.64 29.30
C ALA A 111 -7.41 -53.29 28.56
N LYS A 112 -6.26 -52.62 28.46
CA LYS A 112 -5.01 -53.15 27.87
C LYS A 112 -4.44 -54.29 28.72
N LYS A 113 -4.43 -54.18 30.05
CA LYS A 113 -4.02 -55.25 30.98
C LYS A 113 -4.95 -56.47 30.90
N ALA A 114 -6.27 -56.26 30.80
CA ALA A 114 -7.26 -57.33 30.60
C ALA A 114 -7.25 -57.96 29.18
N TYR A 115 -6.63 -57.29 28.20
CA TYR A 115 -6.40 -57.83 26.86
C TYR A 115 -5.09 -58.62 26.79
N SER A 116 -4.07 -58.20 27.54
CA SER A 116 -2.74 -58.85 27.63
C SER A 116 -2.79 -60.22 28.32
N SER A 117 -3.72 -60.45 29.25
CA SER A 117 -3.90 -61.73 29.94
C SER A 117 -4.64 -62.80 29.13
N ARG A 118 -5.09 -62.48 27.90
CA ARG A 118 -5.79 -63.45 27.04
C ARG A 118 -4.77 -64.24 26.22
N LYS A 119 -4.92 -65.56 26.18
CA LYS A 119 -4.11 -66.43 25.32
C LYS A 119 -4.11 -65.88 23.88
N PRO A 120 -2.94 -65.73 23.23
CA PRO A 120 -2.88 -65.24 21.87
C PRO A 120 -3.65 -66.18 20.95
N ILE A 121 -4.39 -65.63 19.99
CA ILE A 121 -5.07 -66.42 18.96
C ILE A 121 -3.97 -67.11 18.15
N THR A 122 -4.02 -68.44 18.08
CA THR A 122 -3.05 -69.21 17.28
C THR A 122 -3.14 -68.78 15.83
N HIS A 123 -2.00 -68.47 15.22
CA HIS A 123 -1.96 -68.19 13.79
C HIS A 123 -2.42 -69.43 13.00
N ARG A 124 -3.10 -69.19 11.87
CA ARG A 124 -3.44 -70.24 10.89
C ARG A 124 -2.19 -71.03 10.50
N SER A 125 -2.33 -72.34 10.33
CA SER A 125 -1.23 -73.20 9.87
C SER A 125 -0.80 -72.89 8.44
N HIS A 126 -1.70 -72.40 7.58
CA HIS A 126 -1.41 -71.92 6.22
C HIS A 126 -2.44 -70.87 5.78
N LYS A 127 -2.15 -70.11 4.70
CA LYS A 127 -2.96 -68.94 4.29
C LYS A 127 -4.43 -69.26 4.01
N HIS A 128 -4.75 -70.48 3.59
CA HIS A 128 -6.09 -70.92 3.25
C HIS A 128 -6.79 -71.75 4.36
N ALA A 129 -6.16 -71.90 5.53
CA ALA A 129 -6.76 -72.62 6.64
C ALA A 129 -7.75 -71.73 7.43
N PRO A 130 -8.91 -72.27 7.84
CA PRO A 130 -9.79 -71.59 8.79
C PRO A 130 -9.10 -71.43 10.16
N ILE A 131 -9.50 -70.41 10.91
CA ILE A 131 -9.03 -70.17 12.28
C ILE A 131 -10.23 -70.28 13.21
N GLU A 132 -10.10 -71.09 14.27
CA GLU A 132 -11.08 -71.16 15.33
C GLU A 132 -10.99 -69.91 16.22
N ILE A 133 -12.13 -69.23 16.41
CA ILE A 133 -12.26 -68.05 17.26
C ILE A 133 -13.32 -68.36 18.31
N SER A 134 -13.07 -68.01 19.58
CA SER A 134 -14.05 -68.19 20.64
C SER A 134 -15.32 -67.40 20.37
N SER A 135 -16.48 -68.05 20.48
CA SER A 135 -17.80 -67.42 20.39
C SER A 135 -18.04 -66.30 21.41
N LYS A 136 -17.25 -66.27 22.50
CA LYS A 136 -17.28 -65.20 23.51
C LYS A 136 -16.60 -63.91 23.06
N LYS A 137 -15.88 -63.90 21.93
CA LYS A 137 -15.23 -62.71 21.38
C LYS A 137 -16.23 -61.92 20.53
N ALA A 138 -16.77 -60.84 21.09
CA ALA A 138 -17.64 -59.94 20.36
C ALA A 138 -16.91 -59.29 19.16
N VAL A 139 -17.58 -59.22 18.00
CA VAL A 139 -17.07 -58.54 16.81
C VAL A 139 -17.16 -57.03 17.01
N THR A 140 -16.07 -56.30 16.77
CA THR A 140 -16.06 -54.83 16.87
C THR A 140 -16.93 -54.22 15.77
N ARG A 141 -17.92 -53.41 16.13
CA ARG A 141 -18.78 -52.68 15.17
C ARG A 141 -18.10 -51.46 14.54
N LYS A 142 -16.95 -51.02 15.07
CA LYS A 142 -16.22 -49.83 14.61
C LYS A 142 -15.14 -50.24 13.59
N ARG A 143 -15.04 -49.48 12.49
CA ARG A 143 -13.94 -49.59 11.52
C ARG A 143 -12.71 -48.87 12.08
N THR A 144 -11.54 -49.48 12.00
CA THR A 144 -10.26 -48.81 12.25
C THR A 144 -9.98 -47.86 11.09
N ILE A 145 -10.13 -46.56 11.33
CA ILE A 145 -9.78 -45.52 10.37
C ILE A 145 -8.30 -45.20 10.60
N VAL A 146 -7.46 -45.44 9.60
CA VAL A 146 -6.06 -44.99 9.58
C VAL A 146 -6.05 -43.58 9.02
N GLU A 147 -5.74 -42.59 9.84
CA GLU A 147 -5.60 -41.20 9.39
C GLU A 147 -4.37 -41.09 8.48
N VAL A 148 -4.59 -40.84 7.20
CA VAL A 148 -3.51 -40.58 6.24
C VAL A 148 -3.23 -39.08 6.25
N PRO A 149 -1.96 -38.63 6.42
CA PRO A 149 -1.64 -37.21 6.37
C PRO A 149 -1.98 -36.66 4.98
N LYS A 150 -2.90 -35.68 4.95
CA LYS A 150 -3.30 -35.02 3.71
C LYS A 150 -2.19 -34.05 3.29
N ILE A 151 -1.59 -34.29 2.12
CA ILE A 151 -0.60 -33.38 1.54
C ILE A 151 -1.34 -32.21 0.87
N GLU A 152 -1.37 -31.06 1.52
CA GLU A 152 -1.89 -29.82 0.93
C GLU A 152 -0.79 -29.14 0.11
N ARG A 153 -0.94 -29.13 -1.22
CA ARG A 153 -0.04 -28.37 -2.10
C ARG A 153 -0.38 -26.88 -1.95
N ARG A 154 0.47 -26.13 -1.25
CA ARG A 154 0.33 -24.67 -1.08
C ARG A 154 1.11 -23.94 -2.17
N ASP A 155 0.52 -22.90 -2.75
CA ASP A 155 1.21 -21.97 -3.64
C ASP A 155 1.93 -20.93 -2.78
N PRO A 156 3.27 -20.79 -2.86
CA PRO A 156 4.02 -19.87 -2.02
C PRO A 156 3.59 -18.41 -2.19
N ARG A 157 2.94 -18.04 -3.30
CA ARG A 157 2.42 -16.67 -3.47
C ARG A 157 1.19 -16.39 -2.60
N PHE A 158 0.43 -17.43 -2.29
CA PHE A 158 -0.82 -17.36 -1.53
C PHE A 158 -0.72 -18.04 -0.17
N ASP A 159 0.44 -18.61 0.16
CA ASP A 159 0.70 -19.22 1.45
C ASP A 159 0.87 -18.15 2.52
N SER A 160 0.09 -18.25 3.58
CA SER A 160 0.17 -17.35 4.73
C SER A 160 1.54 -17.43 5.43
N LEU A 161 2.27 -18.54 5.24
CA LEU A 161 3.62 -18.75 5.78
C LEU A 161 4.72 -18.02 5.00
N SER A 162 4.45 -17.54 3.78
CA SER A 162 5.46 -16.87 2.94
C SER A 162 5.86 -15.46 3.40
N GLY A 163 5.22 -14.93 4.45
CA GLY A 163 5.58 -13.67 5.08
C GLY A 163 5.17 -12.41 4.29
N ALA A 164 5.63 -11.24 4.78
CA ALA A 164 5.32 -9.95 4.18
C ALA A 164 6.31 -9.58 3.06
N VAL A 165 5.85 -8.80 2.08
CA VAL A 165 6.69 -8.32 0.97
C VAL A 165 7.83 -7.44 1.50
N ASN A 166 9.06 -7.81 1.16
CA ASN A 166 10.22 -6.97 1.44
C ASN A 166 10.30 -5.85 0.40
N GLU A 167 9.82 -4.65 0.77
CA GLU A 167 9.80 -3.47 -0.11
C GLU A 167 11.17 -3.17 -0.74
N VAL A 168 12.27 -3.35 0.00
CA VAL A 168 13.62 -3.03 -0.48
C VAL A 168 14.07 -4.01 -1.55
N LEU A 169 13.81 -5.31 -1.37
CA LEU A 169 14.12 -6.31 -2.38
C LEU A 169 13.23 -6.14 -3.61
N HIS A 170 11.94 -5.89 -3.41
CA HIS A 170 11.00 -5.64 -4.50
C HIS A 170 11.42 -4.43 -5.34
N GLN A 171 11.76 -3.32 -4.71
CA GLN A 171 12.24 -2.12 -5.43
C GLN A 171 13.53 -2.38 -6.23
N LYS A 172 14.41 -3.26 -5.73
CA LYS A 172 15.64 -3.64 -6.43
C LYS A 172 15.36 -4.60 -7.59
N SER A 173 14.55 -5.63 -7.37
CA SER A 173 14.24 -6.64 -8.40
C SER A 173 13.42 -6.05 -9.55
N PHE A 174 12.51 -5.12 -9.25
CA PHE A 174 11.66 -4.45 -10.23
C PHE A 174 12.12 -3.02 -10.54
N GLY A 175 13.42 -2.74 -10.40
CA GLY A 175 13.99 -1.42 -10.71
C GLY A 175 13.76 -0.98 -12.16
N PHE A 176 13.77 -1.94 -13.10
CA PHE A 176 13.54 -1.71 -14.54
C PHE A 176 12.18 -1.08 -14.84
N LEU A 177 11.16 -1.26 -13.98
CA LEU A 177 9.84 -0.63 -14.17
C LEU A 177 9.91 0.89 -14.15
N LYS A 178 10.91 1.48 -13.48
CA LYS A 178 11.13 2.92 -13.49
C LYS A 178 11.65 3.39 -14.85
N GLU A 179 12.57 2.62 -15.43
CA GLU A 179 13.14 2.90 -16.74
C GLU A 179 12.09 2.75 -17.83
N GLN A 180 11.32 1.64 -17.80
CA GLN A 180 10.21 1.42 -18.74
C GLN A 180 9.18 2.56 -18.68
N ARG A 181 8.78 2.99 -17.49
CA ARG A 181 7.83 4.12 -17.35
C ARG A 181 8.36 5.43 -17.94
N ARG A 182 9.66 5.70 -17.82
CA ARG A 182 10.27 6.89 -18.42
C ARG A 182 10.21 6.82 -19.94
N LEU A 183 10.55 5.66 -20.51
CA LEU A 183 10.45 5.41 -21.95
C LEU A 183 9.00 5.54 -22.45
N GLU A 184 8.02 5.02 -21.71
CA GLU A 184 6.59 5.18 -22.03
C GLU A 184 6.17 6.65 -22.04
N ILE A 185 6.62 7.46 -21.08
CA ILE A 185 6.34 8.90 -21.03
C ILE A 185 6.99 9.61 -22.23
N GLU A 186 8.22 9.26 -22.58
CA GLU A 186 8.92 9.82 -23.75
C GLU A 186 8.21 9.45 -25.06
N GLU A 187 7.77 8.21 -25.20
CA GLU A 187 6.97 7.76 -26.35
C GLU A 187 5.64 8.53 -26.45
N LEU A 188 4.95 8.75 -25.32
CA LEU A 188 3.75 9.58 -25.27
C LEU A 188 4.01 11.04 -25.68
N ARG A 189 5.16 11.61 -25.31
CA ARG A 189 5.57 12.95 -25.77
C ARG A 189 5.81 12.98 -27.27
N GLN A 190 6.54 12.00 -27.80
CA GLN A 190 6.84 11.92 -29.23
C GLN A 190 5.56 11.71 -30.06
N THR A 191 4.66 10.84 -29.62
CA THR A 191 3.38 10.60 -30.31
C THR A 191 2.52 11.86 -30.32
N LEU A 192 2.46 12.59 -29.20
CA LEU A 192 1.76 13.87 -29.12
C LEU A 192 2.37 14.93 -30.04
N ASN A 193 3.70 15.05 -30.09
CA ASN A 193 4.38 15.98 -30.98
C ASN A 193 4.19 15.62 -32.46
N LYS A 194 4.24 14.33 -32.81
CA LYS A 194 3.94 13.84 -34.17
C LYS A 194 2.50 14.13 -34.56
N ALA A 195 1.54 13.90 -33.66
CA ALA A 195 0.13 14.15 -33.91
C ALA A 195 -0.17 15.65 -34.12
N LYS A 196 0.46 16.53 -33.33
CA LYS A 196 0.41 17.99 -33.52
C LYS A 196 0.98 18.43 -34.86
N LYS A 197 2.16 17.90 -35.24
CA LYS A 197 2.82 18.24 -36.52
C LYS A 197 1.99 17.81 -37.73
N LYS A 198 1.35 16.64 -37.66
CA LYS A 198 0.53 16.12 -38.77
C LYS A 198 -0.80 16.85 -38.94
N GLY A 199 -1.35 17.49 -37.91
CA GLY A 199 -2.57 18.29 -37.97
C GLY A 199 -3.86 17.55 -38.38
N GLN A 200 -3.77 16.25 -38.69
CA GLN A 200 -4.86 15.43 -39.24
C GLN A 200 -5.67 14.67 -38.18
N GLN A 201 -5.22 14.67 -36.92
CA GLN A 201 -5.91 13.95 -35.85
C GLN A 201 -7.08 14.77 -35.29
N PRO A 202 -8.22 14.13 -34.97
CA PRO A 202 -9.35 14.83 -34.37
C PRO A 202 -8.94 15.45 -33.02
N LEU A 203 -9.42 16.66 -32.73
CA LEU A 203 -9.06 17.42 -31.52
C LEU A 203 -9.27 16.62 -30.23
N GLU A 204 -10.34 15.83 -30.15
CA GLU A 204 -10.65 14.96 -29.00
C GLU A 204 -9.55 13.91 -28.74
N SER A 205 -8.96 13.35 -29.80
CA SER A 205 -7.87 12.37 -29.66
C SER A 205 -6.57 13.01 -29.16
N LEU A 206 -6.30 14.26 -29.57
CA LEU A 206 -5.16 15.03 -29.10
C LEU A 206 -5.32 15.41 -27.64
N GLU A 207 -6.52 15.81 -27.23
CA GLU A 207 -6.82 16.14 -25.83
C GLU A 207 -6.66 14.91 -24.93
N LEU A 208 -7.20 13.75 -25.34
CA LEU A 208 -7.06 12.50 -24.60
C LEU A 208 -5.59 12.10 -24.44
N LEU A 209 -4.80 12.23 -25.51
CA LEU A 209 -3.36 11.93 -25.46
C LEU A 209 -2.61 12.90 -24.55
N GLN A 210 -2.97 14.19 -24.56
CA GLN A 210 -2.41 15.19 -23.66
C GLN A 210 -2.79 14.94 -22.19
N GLU A 211 -4.03 14.53 -21.93
CA GLU A 211 -4.49 14.15 -20.60
C GLU A 211 -3.75 12.92 -20.09
N GLN A 212 -3.59 11.90 -20.94
CA GLN A 212 -2.82 10.70 -20.61
C GLN A 212 -1.37 11.03 -20.26
N LEU A 213 -0.70 11.85 -21.09
CA LEU A 213 0.66 12.31 -20.80
C LEU A 213 0.72 13.05 -19.46
N ARG A 214 -0.21 13.99 -19.22
CA ARG A 214 -0.28 14.73 -17.95
C ARG A 214 -0.48 13.79 -16.77
N ARG A 215 -1.32 12.76 -16.91
CA ARG A 215 -1.61 11.78 -15.86
C ARG A 215 -0.36 10.97 -15.51
N GLU A 216 0.38 10.48 -16.50
CA GLU A 216 1.60 9.71 -16.26
C GLU A 216 2.73 10.56 -15.69
N GLU A 217 2.91 11.80 -16.17
CA GLU A 217 3.87 12.74 -15.59
C GLU A 217 3.55 13.07 -14.13
N ASN A 218 2.27 13.27 -13.78
CA ASN A 218 1.88 13.52 -12.38
C ASN A 218 2.16 12.30 -11.51
N LYS A 219 1.85 11.09 -11.98
CA LYS A 219 2.19 9.85 -11.26
C LYS A 219 3.69 9.74 -11.04
N GLU A 220 4.53 10.10 -12.02
CA GLU A 220 5.99 10.08 -11.85
C GLU A 220 6.44 11.05 -10.76
N VAL A 221 5.97 12.30 -10.79
CA VAL A 221 6.26 13.34 -9.80
C VAL A 221 5.86 12.91 -8.38
N GLN A 222 4.68 12.31 -8.23
CA GLN A 222 4.20 11.78 -6.95
C GLN A 222 5.07 10.65 -6.43
N ASN A 223 5.46 9.71 -7.31
CA ASN A 223 6.34 8.61 -6.91
C ASN A 223 7.72 9.14 -6.48
N GLU A 224 8.31 10.08 -7.23
CA GLU A 224 9.58 10.72 -6.85
C GLU A 224 9.48 11.44 -5.49
N LYS A 225 8.35 12.08 -5.22
CA LYS A 225 8.07 12.72 -3.94
C LYS A 225 8.05 11.69 -2.80
N ILE A 226 7.22 10.66 -2.91
CA ILE A 226 7.11 9.59 -1.91
C ILE A 226 8.47 8.93 -1.66
N GLU A 227 9.24 8.69 -2.72
CA GLU A 227 10.58 8.14 -2.61
C GLU A 227 11.53 9.06 -1.85
N ARG A 228 11.54 10.37 -2.12
CA ARG A 228 12.33 11.33 -1.35
C ARG A 228 11.95 11.34 0.12
N GLU A 229 10.67 11.33 0.45
CA GLU A 229 10.20 11.31 1.83
C GLU A 229 10.65 10.04 2.57
N LYS A 230 10.51 8.87 1.93
CA LYS A 230 11.03 7.60 2.44
C LYS A 230 12.54 7.65 2.64
N LEU A 231 13.28 8.26 1.71
CA LEU A 231 14.74 8.42 1.81
C LEU A 231 15.14 9.37 2.95
N ALA A 232 14.46 10.49 3.14
CA ALA A 232 14.72 11.43 4.24
C ALA A 232 14.54 10.74 5.60
N LEU A 233 13.44 9.99 5.78
CA LEU A 233 13.20 9.21 6.99
C LEU A 233 14.22 8.07 7.16
N ARG A 234 14.64 7.43 6.06
CA ARG A 234 15.66 6.38 6.09
C ARG A 234 17.03 6.93 6.50
N LYS A 235 17.42 8.11 6.00
CA LYS A 235 18.65 8.81 6.40
C LYS A 235 18.63 9.11 7.89
N TRP A 236 17.53 9.66 8.40
CA TRP A 236 17.37 9.93 9.82
C TRP A 236 17.46 8.65 10.67
N LYS A 237 16.76 7.57 10.27
CA LYS A 237 16.83 6.26 10.93
C LYS A 237 18.25 5.66 10.92
N ALA A 238 19.03 5.90 9.86
CA ALA A 238 20.41 5.47 9.78
C ALA A 238 21.30 6.21 10.77
N GLN A 239 21.19 7.54 10.85
CA GLN A 239 21.90 8.36 11.83
C GLN A 239 21.57 7.96 13.27
N GLU A 240 20.29 7.74 13.58
CA GLU A 240 19.88 7.29 14.91
C GLU A 240 20.42 5.87 15.22
N ARG A 241 20.54 5.00 14.22
CA ARG A 241 21.19 3.70 14.39
C ARG A 241 22.68 3.83 14.71
N GLU A 242 23.38 4.77 14.08
CA GLU A 242 24.80 5.05 14.35
C GLU A 242 24.99 5.64 15.75
N GLN A 243 24.17 6.61 16.13
CA GLN A 243 24.18 7.18 17.49
C GLN A 243 23.88 6.11 18.55
N ARG A 244 22.96 5.18 18.25
CA ARG A 244 22.67 4.04 19.14
C ARG A 244 23.87 3.11 19.28
N LYS A 245 24.59 2.83 18.19
CA LYS A 245 25.84 2.05 18.24
C LYS A 245 26.91 2.75 19.09
N ALA A 246 26.93 4.09 19.07
CA ALA A 246 27.81 4.90 19.91
C ALA A 246 27.38 4.97 21.39
N GLY A 247 26.28 4.31 21.78
CA GLY A 247 25.81 4.23 23.16
C GLY A 247 24.63 5.15 23.52
N LYS A 248 24.09 5.92 22.57
CA LYS A 248 22.83 6.64 22.78
C LYS A 248 21.69 5.63 22.96
N GLY A 249 20.75 5.91 23.87
CA GLY A 249 19.54 5.11 24.04
C GLY A 249 18.67 5.09 22.77
N ALA A 250 17.78 4.10 22.65
CA ALA A 250 16.87 4.02 21.50
C ALA A 250 15.87 5.18 21.50
N PHE A 251 15.97 6.07 20.51
CA PHE A 251 15.02 7.16 20.32
C PHE A 251 14.17 6.97 19.06
N TYR A 252 12.88 7.25 19.16
CA TYR A 252 11.92 7.16 18.06
C TYR A 252 11.22 8.50 17.86
N LEU A 253 11.21 8.96 16.62
CA LEU A 253 10.64 10.26 16.26
C LEU A 253 9.11 10.21 16.31
N LYS A 254 8.49 11.17 17.03
CA LYS A 254 7.05 11.42 16.96
C LYS A 254 6.64 11.77 15.52
N LYS A 255 5.39 11.49 15.13
CA LYS A 255 4.85 11.78 13.78
C LYS A 255 5.10 13.23 13.35
N LYS A 256 4.93 14.21 14.25
CA LYS A 256 5.22 15.64 13.99
C LYS A 256 6.69 15.87 13.61
N ALA A 257 7.62 15.30 14.38
CA ALA A 257 9.04 15.44 14.12
C ALA A 257 9.49 14.68 12.84
N GLN A 258 8.81 13.59 12.47
CA GLN A 258 9.03 12.95 11.16
C GLN A 258 8.67 13.88 10.01
N LYS A 259 7.57 14.62 10.13
CA LYS A 259 7.16 15.65 9.15
C LYS A 259 8.19 16.77 9.08
N GLU A 260 8.74 17.21 10.20
CA GLU A 260 9.81 18.23 10.22
C GLU A 260 11.06 17.75 9.45
N VAL A 261 11.47 16.48 9.62
CA VAL A 261 12.58 15.89 8.84
C VAL A 261 12.26 15.93 7.33
N VAL A 262 11.06 15.54 6.93
CA VAL A 262 10.63 15.59 5.52
C VAL A 262 10.60 17.03 5.00
N LEU A 263 10.05 17.98 5.77
CA LEU A 263 9.97 19.39 5.40
C LEU A 263 11.36 20.02 5.23
N THR A 264 12.30 19.70 6.11
CA THR A 264 13.68 20.20 5.99
C THR A 264 14.39 19.65 4.75
N ASP A 265 14.20 18.37 4.41
CA ASP A 265 14.74 17.78 3.17
C ASP A 265 14.10 18.41 1.93
N ARG A 266 12.78 18.62 1.95
CA ARG A 266 12.05 19.32 0.88
C ARG A 266 12.53 20.76 0.71
N PHE A 267 12.74 21.49 1.80
CA PHE A 267 13.27 22.85 1.75
C PHE A 267 14.67 22.87 1.14
N LYS A 268 15.56 21.95 1.54
CA LYS A 268 16.91 21.81 0.96
C LYS A 268 16.87 21.51 -0.54
N HIS A 269 15.94 20.67 -0.99
CA HIS A 269 15.75 20.39 -2.41
C HIS A 269 15.28 21.62 -3.18
N LEU A 270 14.28 22.34 -2.65
CA LEU A 270 13.77 23.56 -3.29
C LEU A 270 14.79 24.72 -3.22
N SER A 271 15.60 24.80 -2.17
CA SER A 271 16.60 25.87 -2.00
C SER A 271 17.72 25.81 -3.04
N GLN A 272 17.93 24.67 -3.71
CA GLN A 272 18.81 24.58 -4.88
C GLN A 272 18.39 25.55 -5.99
N ASN A 273 17.10 25.90 -6.07
CA ASN A 273 16.54 26.79 -7.08
C ASN A 273 15.76 27.92 -6.41
N LYS A 274 16.36 29.10 -6.27
CA LYS A 274 15.77 30.27 -5.57
C LYS A 274 14.38 30.65 -6.11
N SER A 275 14.18 30.59 -7.43
CA SER A 275 12.87 30.86 -8.06
C SER A 275 11.80 29.86 -7.62
N LYS A 276 12.10 28.55 -7.65
CA LYS A 276 11.19 27.48 -7.22
C LYS A 276 10.86 27.59 -5.73
N LEU A 277 11.85 27.92 -4.90
CA LEU A 277 11.65 28.15 -3.48
C LEU A 277 10.71 29.35 -3.24
N ASN A 278 11.00 30.51 -3.84
CA ASN A 278 10.19 31.72 -3.70
C ASN A 278 8.74 31.48 -4.14
N LYS A 279 8.54 30.78 -5.27
CA LYS A 279 7.21 30.42 -5.79
C LYS A 279 6.44 29.53 -4.81
N SER A 280 7.10 28.57 -4.17
CA SER A 280 6.48 27.73 -3.14
C SER A 280 6.15 28.53 -1.87
N ILE A 281 7.03 29.42 -1.43
CA ILE A 281 6.79 30.29 -0.27
C ILE A 281 5.63 31.25 -0.54
N GLU A 282 5.60 31.87 -1.72
CA GLU A 282 4.54 32.79 -2.12
C GLU A 282 3.18 32.11 -2.19
N ARG A 283 3.10 30.91 -2.77
CA ARG A 283 1.86 30.10 -2.79
C ARG A 283 1.42 29.74 -1.37
N LYS A 284 2.34 29.33 -0.51
CA LYS A 284 2.03 29.05 0.90
C LYS A 284 1.51 30.31 1.63
N ARG A 285 2.15 31.47 1.43
CA ARG A 285 1.70 32.77 1.97
C ARG A 285 0.28 33.09 1.51
N LYS A 286 0.02 33.07 0.19
CA LYS A 286 -1.31 33.31 -0.38
C LYS A 286 -2.37 32.37 0.19
N LYS A 287 -2.02 31.09 0.42
CA LYS A 287 -2.92 30.10 1.02
C LYS A 287 -3.21 30.38 2.50
N VAL A 288 -2.19 30.74 3.29
CA VAL A 288 -2.36 31.15 4.70
C VAL A 288 -3.19 32.41 4.77
N ASP A 289 -2.86 33.45 3.99
CA ASP A 289 -3.65 34.69 3.92
C ASP A 289 -5.12 34.42 3.56
N GLY A 290 -5.36 33.48 2.63
CA GLY A 290 -6.71 33.05 2.25
C GLY A 290 -7.45 32.32 3.38
N LYS A 291 -6.77 31.47 4.14
CA LYS A 291 -7.33 30.80 5.33
C LYS A 291 -7.62 31.82 6.43
N ASP A 292 -6.71 32.74 6.70
CA ASP A 292 -6.86 33.78 7.72
C ASP A 292 -8.05 34.68 7.38
N LYS A 293 -8.18 35.12 6.12
CA LYS A 293 -9.35 35.88 5.63
C LYS A 293 -10.66 35.13 5.81
N LYS A 294 -10.67 33.79 5.61
CA LYS A 294 -11.86 32.95 5.82
C LYS A 294 -12.16 32.70 7.30
N SER A 295 -11.13 32.65 8.14
CA SER A 295 -11.25 32.49 9.59
C SER A 295 -11.69 33.79 10.28
N MET A 296 -11.46 34.95 9.66
CA MET A 296 -11.90 36.24 10.20
C MET A 296 -13.44 36.32 10.24
N PRO A 297 -14.03 36.75 11.36
CA PRO A 297 -15.48 36.95 11.45
C PRO A 297 -15.97 37.92 10.36
N ASN A 298 -17.04 37.53 9.64
CA ASN A 298 -17.65 38.38 8.63
C ASN A 298 -18.13 39.70 9.25
N LYS A 299 -17.81 40.84 8.60
CA LYS A 299 -18.30 42.16 9.01
C LYS A 299 -19.83 42.13 9.03
N ARG A 300 -20.44 42.42 10.19
CA ARG A 300 -21.90 42.50 10.34
C ARG A 300 -22.46 43.53 9.35
N ARG A 301 -23.31 43.10 8.41
CA ARG A 301 -24.07 44.01 7.55
C ARG A 301 -25.04 44.77 8.46
N ARG A 302 -24.85 46.08 8.61
CA ARG A 302 -25.90 46.94 9.18
C ARG A 302 -27.00 47.05 8.12
N PRO A 303 -28.29 46.86 8.47
CA PRO A 303 -29.37 47.14 7.54
C PRO A 303 -29.28 48.62 7.15
N SER A 304 -29.30 48.90 5.85
CA SER A 304 -29.47 50.26 5.33
C SER A 304 -30.79 50.78 5.85
N GLN A 305 -30.77 51.91 6.55
CA GLN A 305 -32.02 52.60 6.89
C GLN A 305 -32.57 53.22 5.60
N GLU A 306 -33.79 52.83 5.26
CA GLU A 306 -34.65 53.53 4.29
C GLU A 306 -35.13 54.87 4.87
#